data_AF-A0A5M9ZH86-F1
#
_entry.id   AF-A0A5M9ZH86-F1
#
_cell.length_a   1.000
_cell.length_b   1.000
_cell.length_c   1.000
_cell.angle_alpha   90.00
_cell.angle_beta   90.00
_cell.angle_gamma   90.00
#
_symmetry.space_group_name_H-M   'P 1'
#
loop_
_entity.id
_entity.type
_entity.pdbx_description
1 polymer ?
#
loop_
_entity_poly.entity_id
_entity_poly.type
_entity_poly.pdbx_seq_one_letter_code
_entity_poly.pdbx_strand_id
1 'polypeptide(L)'
;MGLLDDIGRRLGLRPKGIGLDEACARLGMTRHLVRKAVRLGDLHPVSDNPMLFDPAEVDAYGEAIRRQREAVTEAIRAMEREEALHGGTD
;
A
#
# COMPACT_ATOMS: atom_id res chain seq x y z
N MET A 1 -17.79 3.92 18.58
CA MET A 1 -16.67 4.87 18.45
C MET A 1 -16.29 5.33 19.85
N GLY A 2 -15.05 5.12 20.26
CA GLY A 2 -14.64 5.27 21.67
C GLY A 2 -14.38 6.73 22.04
N LEU A 3 -14.73 7.12 23.27
CA LEU A 3 -14.56 8.46 23.86
C LEU A 3 -13.12 9.01 23.74
N LEU A 4 -12.13 8.12 23.65
CA LEU A 4 -10.71 8.46 23.54
C LEU A 4 -10.33 8.99 22.15
N ASP A 5 -11.02 8.54 21.09
CA ASP A 5 -10.73 8.97 19.71
C ASP A 5 -11.11 10.44 19.50
N ASP A 6 -12.16 10.90 20.18
CA ASP A 6 -12.71 12.25 20.08
C ASP A 6 -11.87 13.29 20.86
N ILE A 7 -11.27 12.86 21.97
CA ILE A 7 -10.36 13.68 22.78
C ILE A 7 -9.01 13.85 22.06
N GLY A 8 -8.46 12.78 21.48
CA GLY A 8 -7.22 12.86 20.70
C GLY A 8 -7.33 13.84 19.54
N ARG A 9 -8.44 13.78 18.79
CA ARG A 9 -8.72 14.68 17.67
C ARG A 9 -8.90 16.14 18.12
N ARG A 10 -9.54 16.40 19.27
CA ARG A 10 -9.72 17.75 19.85
C ARG A 10 -8.44 18.37 20.42
N LEU A 11 -7.49 17.56 20.88
CA LEU A 11 -6.23 18.00 21.47
C LEU A 11 -5.08 18.12 20.45
N GLY A 12 -5.35 17.92 19.15
CA GLY A 12 -4.30 17.90 18.12
C GLY A 12 -3.35 16.69 18.23
N LEU A 13 -3.72 15.67 19.01
CA LEU A 13 -2.97 14.43 19.10
C LEU A 13 -3.25 13.63 17.82
N ARG A 14 -2.26 13.53 16.93
CA ARG A 14 -2.35 12.72 15.71
C ARG A 14 -2.78 11.29 16.08
N PRO A 15 -3.61 10.62 15.26
CA PRO A 15 -3.94 9.20 15.47
C PRO A 15 -2.65 8.42 15.73
N LYS A 16 -2.65 7.57 16.76
CA LYS A 16 -1.48 6.74 17.10
C LYS A 16 -1.09 5.97 15.85
N GLY A 17 0.07 6.31 15.28
CA GLY A 17 0.58 5.62 14.10
C GLY A 17 0.68 4.12 14.37
N ILE A 18 0.58 3.33 13.31
CA ILE A 18 0.72 1.88 13.38
C ILE A 18 2.18 1.48 13.23
N GLY A 19 2.58 0.41 13.90
CA GLY A 19 3.96 -0.10 13.81
C GLY A 19 4.22 -0.84 12.49
N LEU A 20 5.50 -1.09 12.19
CA LEU A 20 5.93 -1.84 11.00
C LEU A 20 5.23 -3.20 10.84
N ASP A 21 5.01 -3.94 11.93
CA ASP A 21 4.39 -5.27 11.86
C ASP A 21 2.92 -5.21 11.48
N GLU A 22 2.18 -4.23 11.99
CA GLU A 22 0.80 -3.99 11.60
C GLU A 22 0.72 -3.51 10.15
N ALA A 23 1.61 -2.61 9.74
CA ALA A 23 1.71 -2.18 8.34
C ALA A 23 1.99 -3.37 7.40
N CYS A 24 2.87 -4.29 7.79
CA CYS A 24 3.14 -5.53 7.04
C CYS A 24 1.88 -6.39 6.91
N ALA A 25 1.15 -6.58 8.00
CA ALA A 25 -0.08 -7.38 8.02
C ALA A 25 -1.16 -6.78 7.11
N ARG A 26 -1.36 -5.45 7.14
CA ARG A 26 -2.34 -4.76 6.29
C ARG A 26 -1.99 -4.82 4.81
N LEU A 27 -0.70 -4.65 4.48
CA LEU A 27 -0.22 -4.67 3.09
C LEU A 27 -0.07 -6.09 2.53
N GLY A 28 -0.12 -7.12 3.37
CA GLY A 28 0.24 -8.49 2.97
C GLY A 28 1.69 -8.58 2.48
N MET A 29 2.59 -7.80 3.09
CA MET A 29 3.99 -7.66 2.67
C MET A 29 4.96 -8.07 3.76
N THR A 30 6.17 -8.47 3.38
CA THR A 30 7.25 -8.69 4.33
C THR A 30 7.83 -7.36 4.82
N ARG A 31 8.44 -7.37 6.01
CA ARG A 31 9.18 -6.20 6.56
C ARG A 31 10.20 -5.63 5.57
N HIS A 32 10.85 -6.50 4.79
CA HIS A 32 11.83 -6.07 3.78
C HIS A 32 11.18 -5.23 2.68
N LEU A 33 10.00 -5.65 2.18
CA LEU A 33 9.27 -4.93 1.14
C LEU A 33 8.73 -3.59 1.65
N VAL A 34 8.16 -3.56 2.86
CA VAL A 34 7.69 -2.30 3.46
C VAL A 34 8.85 -1.32 3.66
N ARG A 35 10.00 -1.77 4.18
CA ARG A 35 11.21 -0.93 4.28
C ARG A 35 11.76 -0.49 2.93
N LYS A 36 11.56 -1.27 1.87
CA LYS A 36 11.95 -0.88 0.51
C LYS A 36 11.02 0.24 0.01
N ALA A 37 9.70 0.11 0.20
CA ALA A 37 8.74 1.15 -0.15
C ALA A 37 9.06 2.49 0.54
N VAL A 38 9.42 2.45 1.83
CA VAL A 38 9.88 3.65 2.56
C VAL A 38 11.13 4.27 1.93
N ARG A 39 12.13 3.46 1.60
CA ARG A 39 13.38 3.94 0.98
C ARG A 39 13.17 4.50 -0.43
N LEU A 40 12.18 4.01 -1.16
CA LEU A 40 11.83 4.49 -2.49
C LEU A 40 10.94 5.74 -2.45
N GLY A 41 10.40 6.10 -1.28
CA GLY A 41 9.46 7.21 -1.13
C GLY A 41 8.02 6.86 -1.49
N ASP A 42 7.70 5.58 -1.65
CA ASP A 42 6.34 5.12 -1.98
C ASP A 42 5.44 5.07 -0.73
N LEU A 43 6.05 4.93 0.45
CA LEU A 43 5.37 4.90 1.74
C LEU A 43 6.08 5.81 2.74
N HIS A 44 5.38 6.76 3.34
CA HIS A 44 5.95 7.72 4.26
C HIS A 44 5.61 7.33 5.71
N PRO A 45 6.62 7.15 6.56
CA PRO A 45 6.40 7.02 7.99
C PRO A 45 6.01 8.37 8.60
N VAL A 46 5.36 8.34 9.76
CA VAL A 46 5.05 9.56 10.52
C VAL A 46 6.36 10.20 10.97
N SER A 47 6.46 11.51 10.76
CA SER A 47 7.65 12.35 11.02
C SER A 47 8.41 11.97 12.30
N ASP A 48 9.73 11.79 12.14
CA ASP A 48 10.76 11.42 13.13
C ASP A 48 10.82 9.96 13.60
N ASN A 49 9.90 9.09 13.17
CA ASN A 49 9.97 7.66 13.48
C ASN A 49 9.75 6.78 12.23
N PRO A 50 10.81 6.20 11.65
CA PRO A 50 10.71 5.38 10.43
C PRO A 50 9.96 4.05 10.62
N MET A 51 9.50 3.76 11.84
CA MET A 51 8.79 2.54 12.22
C MET A 51 7.32 2.78 12.55
N LEU A 52 6.84 4.03 12.50
CA LEU A 52 5.45 4.40 12.70
C LEU A 52 4.87 4.90 11.38
N PHE A 53 3.64 4.48 11.06
CA PHE A 53 2.96 4.84 9.82
C PHE A 53 1.58 5.40 10.11
N ASP A 54 1.10 6.32 9.27
CA ASP A 54 -0.32 6.69 9.30
C ASP A 54 -1.14 5.52 8.71
N PRO A 55 -2.13 4.96 9.44
CA PRO A 55 -2.95 3.89 8.90
C PRO A 55 -3.62 4.27 7.57
N ALA A 56 -4.06 5.53 7.38
CA ALA A 56 -4.69 5.96 6.14
C ALA A 56 -3.71 5.94 4.96
N GLU A 57 -2.44 6.26 5.21
CA GLU A 57 -1.39 6.17 4.20
C GLU A 57 -1.06 4.73 3.83
N VAL A 58 -0.99 3.83 4.82
CA VAL A 58 -0.78 2.40 4.58
C VAL A 58 -1.92 1.82 3.76
N ASP A 59 -3.16 2.16 4.09
CA ASP A 59 -4.34 1.68 3.35
C ASP A 59 -4.35 2.25 1.91
N ALA A 60 -3.99 3.52 1.73
CA ALA A 60 -3.88 4.14 0.40
C ALA A 60 -2.78 3.50 -0.46
N TYR A 61 -1.62 3.20 0.13
CA TYR A 61 -0.53 2.51 -0.56
C TYR A 61 -0.94 1.09 -0.96
N GLY A 62 -1.63 0.36 -0.06
CA GLY A 62 -2.16 -0.97 -0.36
C GLY A 62 -3.12 -0.97 -1.56
N GLU A 63 -4.01 0.02 -1.62
CA GLU A 63 -4.94 0.20 -2.75
C GLU A 63 -4.22 0.54 -4.06
N ALA A 64 -3.17 1.37 -4.02
CA ALA A 64 -2.36 1.69 -5.19
C ALA A 64 -1.67 0.43 -5.77
N ILE A 65 -1.09 -0.41 -4.91
CA ILE A 65 -0.47 -1.68 -5.32
C ILE A 65 -1.50 -2.62 -5.92
N ARG A 66 -2.70 -2.71 -5.33
CA ARG A 66 -3.78 -3.55 -5.84
C ARG A 66 -4.16 -3.14 -7.27
N ARG A 67 -4.40 -1.84 -7.50
CA ARG A 67 -4.71 -1.31 -8.84
C ARG A 67 -3.58 -1.56 -9.84
N GLN A 68 -2.33 -1.39 -9.42
CA GLN A 68 -1.19 -1.67 -10.28
C GLN A 68 -1.14 -3.14 -10.70
N ARG A 69 -1.39 -4.08 -9.79
CA ARG A 69 -1.44 -5.51 -10.09
C ARG A 69 -2.56 -5.87 -11.06
N GLU A 70 -3.73 -5.25 -10.90
CA GLU A 70 -4.86 -5.43 -11.81
C GLU A 70 -4.53 -4.92 -13.21
N ALA A 71 -3.97 -3.71 -13.31
CA ALA A 71 -3.56 -3.13 -14.59
C ALA A 71 -2.50 -3.97 -15.32
N VAL A 72 -1.50 -4.49 -14.59
CA VAL A 72 -0.49 -5.39 -15.18
C VAL A 72 -1.11 -6.70 -15.64
N THR A 73 -2.01 -7.27 -14.85
CA THR A 73 -2.72 -8.52 -15.20
C THR A 73 -3.58 -8.34 -16.44
N GLU A 74 -4.28 -7.21 -16.55
CA GLU A 74 -5.08 -6.86 -17.72
C GLU A 74 -4.21 -6.66 -18.96
N ALA A 75 -3.06 -5.99 -18.83
CA ALA A 75 -2.11 -5.81 -19.91
C ALA A 75 -1.58 -7.15 -20.45
N ILE A 76 -1.21 -8.08 -19.57
CA ILE A 76 -0.77 -9.43 -19.96
C ILE A 76 -1.88 -10.15 -20.74
N ARG A 77 -3.11 -10.13 -20.24
CA ARG A 77 -4.26 -10.74 -20.94
C ARG A 77 -4.56 -10.09 -22.28
N ALA A 78 -4.34 -8.79 -22.41
CA ALA A 78 -4.49 -8.10 -23.68
C ALA A 78 -3.45 -8.59 -24.69
N MET A 79 -2.18 -8.71 -24.28
CA MET A 79 -1.09 -9.24 -25.11
C MET A 79 -1.36 -10.69 -25.55
N GLU A 80 -1.80 -11.56 -24.63
CA GLU A 80 -2.13 -12.97 -24.95
C GLU A 80 -3.26 -13.08 -25.99
N ARG A 81 -4.26 -12.18 -25.94
CA ARG A 81 -5.33 -12.14 -26.95
C ARG A 81 -4.84 -11.67 -28.31
N GLU A 82 -3.96 -10.67 -28.35
CA GLU A 82 -3.35 -10.18 -29.59
C GLU A 82 -2.48 -11.26 -30.25
N GLU A 83 -1.67 -11.97 -29.46
CA GLU A 83 -0.88 -13.10 -29.94
C GLU A 83 -1.75 -14.22 -30.54
N ALA A 84 -2.88 -14.55 -29.88
CA ALA A 84 -3.81 -15.56 -30.37
C ALA A 84 -4.52 -15.16 -31.69
N LEU A 85 -4.69 -13.86 -31.94
CA LEU A 85 -5.32 -13.34 -33.17
C LEU A 85 -4.34 -13.27 -34.36
N HIS A 86 -3.04 -13.12 -34.09
CA HIS A 86 -2.01 -12.93 -35.12
C HIS A 86 -1.07 -14.13 -35.33
N GLY A 87 -1.05 -15.13 -34.42
CA GLY A 87 -0.18 -16.30 -34.49
C GLY A 87 -0.69 -17.48 -35.33
N GLY A 88 -1.75 -17.30 -36.14
CA GLY A 88 -2.38 -18.35 -36.96
C GLY A 88 -1.96 -18.37 -38.44
N THR A 89 -0.80 -17.81 -38.78
CA THR A 89 -0.24 -17.86 -40.14
C THR A 89 1.18 -18.40 -40.08
N ASP A 90 1.29 -19.72 -40.00
CA ASP A 90 2.45 -20.50 -40.45
C ASP A 90 1.98 -21.91 -40.86
#